data_AF-L9XRV9-F1
#
_entry.id   AF-L9XRV9-F1
#
_cell.length_a   1.000
_cell.length_b   1.000
_cell.length_c   1.000
_cell.angle_alpha   90.00
_cell.angle_beta   90.00
_cell.angle_gamma   90.00
#
_symmetry.space_group_name_H-M   'P 1'
#
loop_
_entity.id
_entity.type
_entity.pdbx_description
1 polymer ?
#
loop_
_entity_poly.entity_id
_entity_poly.type
_entity_poly.pdbx_seq_one_letter_code
_entity_poly.pdbx_strand_id
1 'polypeptide(L)'
;MTDLITEYADYDSFARAWHSDTLADYDVSLEEARKRGLLNEQRTRQLWQLLGLLGTDELFIQLPDWLADEKVGVTDRATPTMFVGRISRETEDAILFKESAAAQPLMGLAHTIHSLEKGLENTAADTDRHERSEKRLRDHYQQFRNRDDLPTLSDEWLPKSQLITAVQRGE
;
A
#
# COMPACT_ATOMS: atom_id res chain seq x y z
N MET A 1 -2.86 -4.19 -24.86
CA MET A 1 -3.12 -3.64 -23.51
C MET A 1 -2.43 -4.56 -22.53
N THR A 2 -1.22 -4.19 -22.09
CA THR A 2 -0.63 -4.80 -20.91
C THR A 2 -1.40 -4.22 -19.72
N ASP A 3 -2.24 -5.04 -19.08
CA ASP A 3 -2.84 -4.70 -17.78
C ASP A 3 -1.69 -4.60 -16.77
N LEU A 4 -1.08 -3.41 -16.70
CA LEU A 4 -0.03 -3.10 -15.73
C LEU A 4 -0.59 -3.16 -14.30
N ILE A 5 -1.85 -2.77 -14.16
CA ILE A 5 -2.57 -2.75 -12.90
C ILE A 5 -3.06 -4.16 -12.63
N THR A 6 -2.56 -4.76 -11.56
CA THR A 6 -3.05 -6.06 -11.10
C THR A 6 -3.98 -5.87 -9.91
N GLU A 7 -5.18 -6.42 -10.02
CA GLU A 7 -6.16 -6.43 -8.94
C GLU A 7 -6.12 -7.76 -8.19
N TYR A 8 -6.24 -7.69 -6.87
CA TYR A 8 -6.35 -8.88 -6.03
C TYR A 8 -7.56 -8.78 -5.12
N ALA A 9 -8.44 -9.78 -5.19
CA ALA A 9 -9.63 -9.89 -4.33
C ALA A 9 -9.31 -10.49 -2.95
N ASP A 10 -8.28 -11.34 -2.87
CA ASP A 10 -7.89 -12.03 -1.64
C ASP A 10 -6.41 -11.90 -1.30
N TYR A 11 -6.12 -12.02 -0.01
CA TYR A 11 -4.79 -11.84 0.55
C TYR A 11 -3.78 -12.89 0.09
N ASP A 12 -4.20 -14.13 -0.11
CA ASP A 12 -3.27 -15.22 -0.44
C ASP A 12 -2.84 -15.15 -1.90
N SER A 13 -3.74 -14.77 -2.81
CA SER A 13 -3.40 -14.45 -4.19
C SER A 13 -2.45 -13.26 -4.27
N PHE A 14 -2.75 -12.18 -3.53
CA PHE A 14 -1.85 -11.03 -3.41
C PHE A 14 -0.47 -11.41 -2.87
N ALA A 15 -0.42 -12.12 -1.73
CA ALA A 15 0.83 -12.50 -1.09
C ALA A 15 1.67 -13.45 -1.97
N ARG A 16 1.03 -14.36 -2.71
CA ARG A 16 1.72 -15.25 -3.65
C ARG A 16 2.39 -14.46 -4.77
N ALA A 17 1.69 -13.50 -5.36
CA ALA A 17 2.24 -12.69 -6.43
C ALA A 17 3.30 -11.71 -5.91
N TRP A 18 3.05 -11.06 -4.77
CA TRP A 18 3.98 -10.12 -4.15
C TRP A 18 5.34 -10.75 -3.80
N HIS A 19 5.36 -12.04 -3.48
CA HIS A 19 6.57 -12.78 -3.12
C HIS A 19 7.04 -13.75 -4.21
N SER A 20 6.58 -13.61 -5.46
CA SER A 20 6.84 -14.58 -6.54
C SER A 20 8.30 -14.96 -6.67
N ASP A 21 9.19 -13.97 -6.64
CA ASP A 21 10.62 -14.17 -6.81
C ASP A 21 11.22 -14.95 -5.64
N THR A 22 10.84 -14.61 -4.40
CA THR A 22 11.27 -15.38 -3.22
C THR A 22 10.74 -16.81 -3.26
N LEU A 23 9.49 -17.03 -3.69
CA LEU A 23 8.94 -18.38 -3.80
C LEU A 23 9.68 -19.21 -4.86
N ALA A 24 10.05 -18.58 -5.98
CA ALA A 24 10.81 -19.22 -7.05
C ALA A 24 12.26 -19.50 -6.65
N ASP A 25 12.95 -18.55 -6.02
CA ASP A 25 14.34 -18.66 -5.59
C ASP A 25 14.56 -19.81 -4.60
N TYR A 26 13.57 -20.03 -3.71
CA TYR A 26 13.63 -21.09 -2.71
C TYR A 26 12.90 -22.37 -3.13
N ASP A 27 12.25 -22.38 -4.29
CA ASP A 27 11.42 -23.48 -4.81
C ASP A 27 10.42 -24.00 -3.75
N VAL A 28 9.61 -23.10 -3.20
CA VAL A 28 8.66 -23.39 -2.11
C VAL A 28 7.27 -22.82 -2.38
N SER A 29 6.26 -23.46 -1.79
CA SER A 29 4.91 -22.89 -1.73
C SER A 29 4.85 -21.70 -0.78
N LEU A 30 3.83 -20.84 -0.92
CA LEU A 30 3.57 -19.73 -0.01
C LEU A 30 3.45 -20.21 1.45
N GLU A 31 2.76 -21.32 1.69
CA GLU A 31 2.60 -21.90 3.03
C GLU A 31 3.93 -22.36 3.62
N GLU A 32 4.79 -22.96 2.80
CA GLU A 32 6.10 -23.43 3.25
C GLU A 32 7.03 -22.24 3.52
N ALA A 33 7.01 -21.22 2.67
CA ALA A 33 7.75 -19.97 2.90
C ALA A 33 7.31 -19.27 4.20
N ARG A 34 6.01 -19.28 4.50
CA ARG A 34 5.45 -18.80 5.79
C ARG A 34 5.98 -19.60 6.98
N LYS A 35 5.91 -20.94 6.92
CA LYS A 35 6.41 -21.81 8.00
C LYS A 35 7.90 -21.60 8.27
N ARG A 36 8.67 -21.36 7.21
CA ARG A 36 10.12 -21.12 7.27
C ARG A 36 10.50 -19.68 7.62
N GLY A 37 9.53 -18.77 7.74
CA GLY A 37 9.79 -17.35 8.05
C GLY A 37 10.56 -16.63 6.93
N LEU A 38 10.43 -17.07 5.68
CA LEU A 38 11.14 -16.47 4.53
C LEU A 38 10.49 -15.16 4.06
N LEU A 39 9.25 -14.89 4.49
CA LEU A 39 8.46 -13.76 4.02
C LEU A 39 8.33 -12.70 5.12
N ASN A 40 8.35 -11.43 4.72
CA ASN A 40 7.97 -10.34 5.62
C ASN A 40 6.44 -10.21 5.71
N GLU A 41 5.81 -11.18 6.38
CA GLU A 41 4.35 -11.29 6.56
C GLU A 41 3.73 -10.04 7.17
N GLN A 42 4.42 -9.42 8.13
CA GLN A 42 3.95 -8.18 8.74
C GLN A 42 3.84 -7.07 7.70
N ARG A 43 4.90 -6.81 6.93
CA ARG A 43 4.89 -5.75 5.91
C ARG A 43 3.88 -6.04 4.81
N THR A 44 3.78 -7.28 4.35
CA THR A 44 2.78 -7.69 3.33
C THR A 44 1.36 -7.50 3.85
N ARG A 45 1.09 -7.81 5.11
CA ARG A 45 -0.22 -7.59 5.71
C ARG A 45 -0.55 -6.11 5.88
N GLN A 46 0.43 -5.29 6.25
CA GLN A 46 0.24 -3.83 6.31
C GLN A 46 -0.05 -3.24 4.93
N LEU A 47 0.60 -3.75 3.88
CA LEU A 47 0.32 -3.34 2.50
C LEU A 47 -1.09 -3.77 2.09
N TRP A 48 -1.50 -5.00 2.40
CA TRP A 48 -2.87 -5.45 2.15
C TRP A 48 -3.93 -4.61 2.88
N GLN A 49 -3.64 -4.21 4.12
CA GLN A 49 -4.50 -3.32 4.89
C GLN A 49 -4.58 -1.93 4.26
N LEU A 50 -3.45 -1.39 3.78
CA LEU A 50 -3.41 -0.14 3.03
C LEU A 50 -4.29 -0.22 1.79
N LEU A 51 -4.12 -1.26 0.97
CA LEU A 51 -4.92 -1.49 -0.24
C LEU A 51 -6.43 -1.55 0.07
N GLY A 52 -6.81 -2.02 1.27
CA GLY A 52 -8.20 -2.03 1.74
C GLY A 52 -8.81 -0.67 2.09
N LEU A 53 -7.98 0.36 2.23
CA LEU A 53 -8.43 1.72 2.54
C LEU A 53 -8.39 2.66 1.34
N LEU A 54 -7.82 2.20 0.22
CA LEU A 54 -7.72 2.98 -1.01
C LEU A 54 -9.08 3.05 -1.72
N GLY A 55 -9.36 4.20 -2.33
CA GLY A 55 -10.48 4.36 -3.26
C GLY A 55 -10.29 3.50 -4.53
N THR A 56 -11.38 3.29 -5.28
CA THR A 56 -11.35 2.51 -6.52
C THR A 56 -10.51 3.14 -7.64
N ASP A 57 -10.30 4.45 -7.57
CA ASP A 57 -9.45 5.23 -8.47
C ASP A 57 -8.03 5.46 -7.93
N GLU A 58 -7.74 4.94 -6.75
CA GLU A 58 -6.42 4.98 -6.13
C GLU A 58 -5.66 3.68 -6.36
N LEU A 59 -4.35 3.81 -6.58
CA LEU A 59 -3.45 2.74 -6.94
C LEU A 59 -2.25 2.77 -6.00
N PHE A 60 -1.71 1.59 -5.69
CA PHE A 60 -0.38 1.48 -5.10
C PHE A 60 0.63 1.19 -6.21
N ILE A 61 1.78 1.86 -6.17
CA ILE A 61 2.87 1.63 -7.11
C ILE A 61 4.20 1.44 -6.37
N GLN A 62 5.09 0.66 -6.99
CA GLN A 62 6.49 0.56 -6.58
C GLN A 62 7.39 0.98 -7.75
N LEU A 63 8.30 1.89 -7.45
CA LEU A 63 9.32 2.40 -8.35
C LEU A 63 10.67 1.71 -8.05
N PRO A 64 11.53 1.52 -9.06
CA PRO A 64 12.94 1.23 -8.81
C PRO A 64 13.63 2.46 -8.19
N ASP A 65 14.68 2.22 -7.40
CA ASP A 65 15.38 3.27 -6.63
C ASP A 65 15.79 4.47 -7.50
N TRP A 66 16.37 4.20 -8.67
CA TRP A 66 16.83 5.25 -9.58
C TRP A 66 15.68 6.15 -10.09
N LEU A 67 14.49 5.58 -10.30
CA LEU A 67 13.32 6.34 -10.75
C LEU A 67 12.71 7.09 -9.58
N ALA A 68 12.68 6.49 -8.38
CA ALA A 68 12.27 7.19 -7.18
C ALA A 68 13.16 8.41 -6.91
N ASP A 69 14.48 8.28 -7.05
CA ASP A 69 15.43 9.40 -6.87
C ASP A 69 15.23 10.52 -7.90
N GLU A 70 14.81 10.19 -9.11
CA GLU A 70 14.47 11.18 -10.14
C GLU A 70 13.14 11.88 -9.83
N LYS A 71 12.14 11.12 -9.36
CA LYS A 71 10.76 11.58 -9.21
C LYS A 71 10.48 12.22 -7.86
N VAL A 72 11.19 11.85 -6.82
CA VAL A 72 11.09 12.46 -5.49
C VAL A 72 12.19 13.51 -5.42
N GLY A 73 11.81 14.78 -5.26
CA GLY A 73 12.79 15.86 -5.08
C GLY A 73 13.77 15.56 -3.92
N VAL A 74 14.88 16.30 -3.85
CA VAL A 74 15.90 16.08 -2.80
C VAL A 74 15.26 16.12 -1.41
N THR A 75 15.40 15.01 -0.66
CA THR A 75 14.95 14.92 0.73
C THR A 75 16.14 14.61 1.65
N ASP A 76 16.05 15.03 2.92
CA ASP A 76 17.05 14.71 3.96
C ASP A 76 16.97 13.24 4.45
N ARG A 77 16.11 12.43 3.84
CA ARG A 77 15.82 11.03 4.24
C ARG A 77 16.02 10.10 3.04
N ALA A 78 15.98 8.80 3.30
CA ALA A 78 15.95 7.80 2.23
C ALA A 78 14.72 8.04 1.34
N THR A 79 14.97 8.11 0.03
CA THR A 79 13.95 8.28 -1.00
C THR A 79 12.90 7.18 -0.90
N PRO A 80 11.61 7.50 -0.72
CA PRO A 80 10.56 6.50 -0.76
C PRO A 80 10.44 5.91 -2.16
N THR A 81 10.26 4.60 -2.27
CA THR A 81 10.07 3.89 -3.54
C THR A 81 8.66 3.38 -3.75
N MET A 82 7.81 3.50 -2.73
CA MET A 82 6.43 3.03 -2.75
C MET A 82 5.49 4.21 -2.58
N PHE A 83 4.51 4.34 -3.46
CA PHE A 83 3.56 5.45 -3.46
C PHE A 83 2.13 4.96 -3.60
N VAL A 84 1.21 5.76 -3.08
CA VAL A 84 -0.22 5.69 -3.36
C VAL A 84 -0.62 6.97 -4.07
N GLY A 85 -1.58 6.89 -4.98
CA GLY A 85 -2.11 8.07 -5.67
C GLY A 85 -3.24 7.68 -6.60
N ARG A 86 -3.84 8.69 -7.20
CA ARG A 86 -5.00 8.55 -8.08
C ARG A 86 -4.58 8.50 -9.55
N ILE A 87 -5.16 7.59 -10.31
CA ILE A 87 -5.00 7.59 -11.77
C ILE A 87 -5.85 8.72 -12.35
N SER A 88 -5.20 9.82 -12.77
CA SER A 88 -5.91 10.95 -13.39
C SER A 88 -6.02 10.81 -14.91
N ARG A 89 -5.04 10.16 -15.54
CA ARG A 89 -5.01 9.91 -16.98
C ARG A 89 -4.08 8.74 -17.26
N GLU A 90 -4.46 7.93 -18.24
CA GLU A 90 -3.65 6.82 -18.72
C GLU A 90 -3.44 6.98 -20.22
N THR A 91 -2.20 6.78 -20.68
CA THR A 91 -1.86 6.60 -22.09
C THR A 91 -1.39 5.16 -22.30
N GLU A 92 -1.03 4.81 -23.53
CA GLU A 92 -0.45 3.50 -23.80
C GLU A 92 0.83 3.26 -22.98
N ASP A 93 1.70 4.29 -22.90
CA ASP A 93 3.05 4.16 -22.35
C ASP A 93 3.21 4.67 -20.91
N ALA A 94 2.30 5.51 -20.42
CA ALA A 94 2.47 6.19 -19.14
C ALA A 94 1.15 6.39 -18.37
N ILE A 95 1.27 6.60 -17.08
CA ILE A 95 0.18 6.94 -16.17
C ILE A 95 0.49 8.30 -15.55
N LEU A 96 -0.51 9.20 -15.54
CA LEU A 96 -0.47 10.44 -14.78
C LEU A 96 -1.08 10.19 -13.40
N PHE A 97 -0.24 10.34 -12.39
CA PHE A 97 -0.49 9.87 -11.04
C PHE A 97 -0.65 11.01 -10.04
N LYS A 98 -1.88 11.39 -9.71
CA LYS A 98 -2.15 12.58 -8.89
C LYS A 98 -2.27 12.29 -7.41
N GLU A 99 -2.10 13.34 -6.61
CA GLU A 99 -2.28 13.30 -5.15
C GLU A 99 -1.40 12.20 -4.55
N SER A 100 -0.20 12.05 -5.13
CA SER A 100 0.74 10.99 -4.79
C SER A 100 1.31 11.20 -3.39
N ALA A 101 1.45 10.12 -2.63
CA ALA A 101 2.00 10.16 -1.29
C ALA A 101 2.78 8.88 -0.98
N ALA A 102 3.87 9.00 -0.22
CA ALA A 102 4.67 7.86 0.20
C ALA A 102 3.81 6.83 0.95
N ALA A 103 3.86 5.57 0.51
CA ALA A 103 2.99 4.52 1.01
C ALA A 103 3.38 4.03 2.41
N GLN A 104 4.66 4.06 2.77
CA GLN A 104 5.14 3.43 4.00
C GLN A 104 4.53 4.02 5.29
N PRO A 105 4.42 5.36 5.47
CA PRO A 105 3.66 5.94 6.57
C PRO A 105 2.18 5.52 6.55
N LEU A 106 1.56 5.47 5.36
CA LEU A 106 0.17 5.07 5.18
C LEU A 106 -0.08 3.59 5.54
N MET A 107 0.88 2.70 5.26
CA MET A 107 0.84 1.29 5.69
C MET A 107 0.74 1.18 7.22
N GLY A 108 1.48 2.01 7.96
CA GLY A 108 1.42 2.05 9.42
C GLY A 108 0.08 2.57 9.94
N LEU A 109 -0.47 3.62 9.30
CA LEU A 109 -1.80 4.13 9.62
C LEU A 109 -2.89 3.10 9.34
N ALA A 110 -2.87 2.47 8.16
CA ALA A 110 -3.83 1.45 7.77
C ALA A 110 -3.83 0.26 8.73
N HIS A 111 -2.64 -0.15 9.17
CA HIS A 111 -2.51 -1.19 10.19
C HIS A 111 -3.14 -0.80 11.53
N THR A 112 -2.95 0.45 11.95
CA THR A 112 -3.50 0.99 13.20
C THR A 112 -5.02 1.06 13.13
N ILE A 113 -5.57 1.57 12.03
CA ILE A 113 -7.01 1.62 11.74
C ILE A 113 -7.61 0.21 11.85
N HIS A 114 -7.06 -0.76 11.11
CA HIS A 114 -7.56 -2.12 11.10
C HIS A 114 -7.50 -2.80 12.49
N SER A 115 -6.46 -2.50 13.27
CA SER A 115 -6.31 -3.03 14.63
C SER A 115 -7.35 -2.44 15.59
N LEU A 116 -7.69 -1.15 15.43
CA LEU A 116 -8.72 -0.48 16.21
C LEU A 116 -10.13 -0.98 15.85
N GLU A 117 -10.42 -1.20 14.57
CA GLU A 117 -11.70 -1.78 14.11
C GLU A 117 -11.95 -3.15 14.74
N LYS A 118 -10.97 -4.05 14.64
CA LYS A 118 -11.02 -5.35 15.32
C LYS A 118 -11.13 -5.22 16.84
N GLY A 119 -10.48 -4.23 17.43
CA GLY A 119 -10.60 -3.95 18.85
C GLY A 119 -12.03 -3.58 19.24
N LEU A 120 -12.69 -2.72 18.46
CA LEU A 120 -14.05 -2.25 18.70
C LEU A 120 -15.09 -3.37 18.57
N GLU A 121 -14.94 -4.27 17.59
CA GLU A 121 -15.76 -5.48 17.47
C GLU A 121 -15.75 -6.32 18.75
N ASN A 122 -14.64 -6.30 19.51
CA ASN A 122 -14.43 -7.09 20.71
C ASN A 122 -14.72 -6.34 22.04
N THR A 123 -14.99 -5.03 22.02
CA THR A 123 -15.16 -4.22 23.25
C THR A 123 -16.55 -3.62 23.44
N ALA A 124 -17.59 -4.18 22.81
CA ALA A 124 -18.96 -3.67 22.89
C ALA A 124 -19.55 -3.58 24.31
N ALA A 125 -18.99 -4.32 25.29
CA ALA A 125 -19.46 -4.32 26.68
C ALA A 125 -18.84 -3.24 27.58
N ASP A 126 -17.81 -2.52 27.11
CA ASP A 126 -17.11 -1.46 27.85
C ASP A 126 -17.27 -0.12 27.12
N THR A 127 -18.35 0.59 27.44
CA THR A 127 -18.79 1.82 26.74
C THR A 127 -17.71 2.90 26.73
N ASP A 128 -17.06 3.15 27.88
CA ASP A 128 -16.03 4.19 27.99
C ASP A 128 -14.79 3.88 27.13
N ARG A 129 -14.40 2.59 27.09
CA ARG A 129 -13.31 2.14 26.24
C ARG A 129 -13.70 2.15 24.76
N HIS A 130 -14.95 1.81 24.47
CA HIS A 130 -15.50 1.80 23.12
C HIS A 130 -15.49 3.22 22.52
N GLU A 131 -16.07 4.21 23.21
CA GLU A 131 -16.10 5.60 22.75
C GLU A 131 -14.70 6.19 22.50
N ARG A 132 -13.74 5.89 23.39
CA ARG A 132 -12.34 6.31 23.21
C ARG A 132 -11.72 5.68 21.96
N SER A 133 -11.95 4.39 21.73
CA SER A 133 -11.44 3.70 20.55
C SER A 133 -12.08 4.23 19.28
N GLU A 134 -13.38 4.55 19.26
CA GLU A 134 -14.06 5.17 18.12
C GLU A 134 -13.51 6.55 17.80
N LYS A 135 -13.22 7.37 18.83
CA LYS A 135 -12.60 8.69 18.63
C LYS A 135 -11.21 8.53 17.98
N ARG A 136 -10.37 7.64 18.52
CA ARG A 136 -9.03 7.39 17.95
C ARG A 136 -9.11 6.85 16.53
N LEU A 137 -10.08 5.98 16.25
CA LEU A 137 -10.32 5.45 14.90
C LEU A 137 -10.64 6.58 13.92
N ARG A 138 -11.55 7.50 14.29
CA ARG A 138 -11.86 8.69 13.47
C ARG A 138 -10.64 9.58 13.24
N ASP A 139 -9.85 9.81 14.29
CA ASP A 139 -8.64 10.63 14.18
C ASP A 139 -7.63 10.01 13.20
N HIS A 140 -7.43 8.69 13.23
CA HIS A 140 -6.53 8.01 12.30
C HIS A 140 -7.07 7.95 10.86
N TYR A 141 -8.38 7.79 10.68
CA TYR A 141 -9.01 7.93 9.36
C TYR A 141 -8.81 9.34 8.79
N GLN A 142 -8.90 10.37 9.62
CA GLN A 142 -8.65 11.74 9.18
C GLN A 142 -7.18 11.95 8.79
N GLN A 143 -6.24 11.39 9.57
CA GLN A 143 -4.81 11.40 9.21
C GLN A 143 -4.53 10.67 7.90
N PHE A 144 -5.18 9.53 7.67
CA PHE A 144 -5.02 8.77 6.43
C PHE A 144 -5.48 9.58 5.20
N ARG A 145 -6.59 10.31 5.32
CA ARG A 145 -7.11 11.18 4.26
C ARG A 145 -6.26 12.43 4.06
N ASN A 146 -5.69 12.99 5.13
CA ASN A 146 -4.85 14.18 5.09
C ASN A 146 -3.38 13.77 4.91
N ARG A 147 -2.98 13.45 3.68
CA ARG A 147 -1.64 12.94 3.35
C ARG A 147 -0.70 13.98 2.72
N ASP A 148 -1.07 15.25 2.76
CA ASP A 148 -0.36 16.37 2.10
C ASP A 148 1.03 16.64 2.70
N ASP A 149 1.30 16.14 3.91
CA ASP A 149 2.59 16.27 4.60
C ASP A 149 3.58 15.14 4.27
N LEU A 150 3.13 14.12 3.54
CA LEU A 150 3.98 13.01 3.13
C LEU A 150 4.78 13.36 1.87
N PRO A 151 5.97 12.77 1.67
CA PRO A 151 6.70 12.93 0.43
C PRO A 151 5.85 12.52 -0.77
N THR A 152 5.83 13.37 -1.80
CA THR A 152 5.05 13.19 -3.04
C THR A 152 6.00 13.07 -4.24
N LEU A 153 5.46 12.64 -5.38
CA LEU A 153 6.18 12.70 -6.65
C LEU A 153 6.17 14.14 -7.16
N SER A 154 7.34 14.63 -7.58
CA SER A 154 7.51 15.96 -8.17
C SER A 154 7.07 16.01 -9.63
N ASP A 155 7.27 14.92 -10.38
CA ASP A 155 6.68 14.67 -11.69
C ASP A 155 5.83 13.41 -11.62
N GLU A 156 4.54 13.60 -11.84
CA GLU A 156 3.52 12.57 -11.68
C GLU A 156 3.31 11.73 -12.96
N TRP A 157 4.05 11.99 -14.04
CA TRP A 157 4.09 11.11 -15.20
C TRP A 157 5.04 9.92 -14.98
N LEU A 158 4.46 8.73 -14.94
CA LEU A 158 5.16 7.48 -14.67
C LEU A 158 5.10 6.56 -15.89
N PRO A 159 6.26 6.20 -16.49
CA PRO A 159 6.31 5.24 -17.58
C PRO A 159 5.93 3.84 -17.08
N LYS A 160 4.96 3.20 -17.73
CA LYS A 160 4.44 1.89 -17.32
C LYS A 160 5.53 0.81 -17.32
N SER A 161 6.40 0.85 -18.32
CA SER A 161 7.52 -0.09 -18.51
C SER A 161 8.60 -0.01 -17.42
N GLN A 162 8.58 1.03 -16.59
CA GLN A 162 9.57 1.27 -15.54
C GLN A 162 9.01 1.03 -14.14
N LEU A 163 7.71 0.73 -13.99
CA LEU A 163 7.13 0.37 -12.71
C LEU A 163 7.55 -1.06 -12.35
N ILE A 164 7.94 -1.27 -11.09
CA ILE A 164 8.12 -2.62 -10.55
C ILE A 164 6.76 -3.28 -10.39
N THR A 165 5.78 -2.54 -9.86
CA THR A 165 4.43 -3.04 -9.68
C THR A 165 3.41 -1.90 -9.62
N ALA A 166 2.18 -2.21 -9.99
CA ALA A 166 1.00 -1.37 -9.86
C ALA A 166 -0.15 -2.26 -9.40
N VAL A 167 -0.67 -2.02 -8.19
CA VAL A 167 -1.61 -2.92 -7.52
C VAL A 167 -2.81 -2.17 -6.97
N GLN A 168 -3.99 -2.72 -7.19
CA GLN A 168 -5.23 -2.32 -6.54
C GLN A 168 -5.85 -3.50 -5.79
N ARG A 169 -6.74 -3.19 -4.85
CA ARG A 169 -7.60 -4.20 -4.25
C ARG A 169 -8.83 -4.39 -5.15
N GLY A 170 -9.09 -5.62 -5.55
CA GLY A 170 -10.34 -6.00 -6.21
C GLY A 170 -11.46 -6.17 -5.20
N GLU A 171 -12.70 -6.00 -5.66
CA GLU A 171 -13.92 -6.33 -4.90
C GLU A 171 -14.17 -7.84 -4.80
#